data_AF-A0A413RJZ2-F1
#
_entry.id   AF-A0A413RJZ2-F1
#
_cell.length_a   1.000
_cell.length_b   1.000
_cell.length_c   1.000
_cell.angle_alpha   90.00
_cell.angle_beta   90.00
_cell.angle_gamma   90.00
#
_symmetry.space_group_name_H-M   'P 1'
#
loop_
_entity.id
_entity.type
_entity.pdbx_description
1 polymer ?
#
loop_
_entity_poly.entity_id
_entity_poly.type
_entity_poly.pdbx_seq_one_letter_code
_entity_poly.pdbx_strand_id
1 'polypeptide(L)'
;MEFGQLLVAVDLTLRRTEDGGRASVIVAEREGDFRPNWSIAVPDPDTVGGAPVLVLNPATLAPGESARAVLLPLYPPFWVDVVVGSRLFMYEGARECGTAEVTEMWTTRKSNDQEGRARARSWVARI
;
A
#
# COMPACT_ATOMS: atom_id res chain seq x y z
N MET A 1 -3.50 -26.06 5.86
CA MET A 1 -4.37 -25.00 5.34
C MET A 1 -3.50 -24.13 4.45
N GLU A 2 -3.72 -24.09 3.13
CA GLU A 2 -2.93 -23.21 2.26
C GLU A 2 -3.44 -21.77 2.43
N PHE A 3 -2.64 -20.93 3.09
CA PHE A 3 -2.91 -19.50 3.15
C PHE A 3 -2.76 -18.90 1.74
N GLY A 4 -3.72 -18.06 1.35
CA GLY A 4 -3.65 -17.27 0.12
C GLY A 4 -2.81 -16.00 0.33
N GLN A 5 -3.20 -14.91 -0.34
CA GLN A 5 -2.48 -13.65 -0.29
C GLN A 5 -2.84 -12.82 0.95
N LEU A 6 -1.85 -12.18 1.55
CA LEU A 6 -2.08 -11.11 2.51
C LEU A 6 -2.51 -9.84 1.75
N LEU A 7 -3.54 -9.16 2.25
CA LEU A 7 -3.98 -7.86 1.78
C LEU A 7 -3.96 -6.89 2.96
N VAL A 8 -3.38 -5.72 2.73
CA VAL A 8 -3.17 -4.70 3.77
C VAL A 8 -3.87 -3.42 3.32
N ALA A 9 -4.95 -3.06 4.01
CA ALA A 9 -5.64 -1.81 3.77
C ALA A 9 -4.97 -0.70 4.55
N VAL A 10 -4.79 0.45 3.90
CA VAL A 10 -4.06 1.58 4.45
C VAL A 10 -4.71 2.90 4.08
N ASP A 11 -4.55 3.89 4.97
CA ASP A 11 -4.69 5.29 4.62
C ASP A 11 -3.30 5.81 4.20
N LEU A 12 -3.14 6.14 2.92
CA LEU A 12 -1.88 6.57 2.30
C LEU A 12 -1.89 8.09 2.13
N THR A 13 -0.82 8.75 2.55
CA THR A 13 -0.55 10.17 2.30
C THR A 13 0.74 10.32 1.50
N LEU A 14 0.68 11.07 0.40
CA LEU A 14 1.89 11.44 -0.33
C LEU A 14 2.56 12.63 0.32
N ARG A 15 3.89 12.57 0.37
CA ARG A 15 4.72 13.69 0.77
C ARG A 15 4.61 14.79 -0.29
N ARG A 16 4.58 16.05 0.16
CA ARG A 16 4.53 17.20 -0.75
C ARG A 16 5.82 17.31 -1.56
N THR A 17 5.72 17.91 -2.74
CA THR A 17 6.88 18.10 -3.63
C THR A 17 7.97 18.91 -2.94
N GLU A 18 7.61 19.98 -2.23
CA GLU A 18 8.55 20.86 -1.51
C GLU A 18 9.27 20.15 -0.35
N ASP A 19 8.68 19.09 0.19
CA ASP A 19 9.25 18.30 1.29
C ASP A 19 10.16 17.17 0.79
N GLY A 20 10.43 17.12 -0.53
CA GLY A 20 11.24 16.09 -1.17
C GLY A 20 10.46 14.87 -1.68
N GLY A 21 9.13 15.00 -1.83
CA GLY A 21 8.26 13.94 -2.36
C GLY A 21 8.33 13.76 -3.88
N ARG A 22 7.26 13.18 -4.44
CA ARG A 22 7.10 13.06 -5.90
C ARG A 22 6.86 14.43 -6.53
N ALA A 23 7.38 14.63 -7.74
CA ALA A 23 7.04 15.80 -8.57
C ALA A 23 5.79 15.57 -9.44
N SER A 24 5.35 14.31 -9.58
CA SER A 24 4.25 13.91 -10.44
C SER A 24 3.17 13.16 -9.67
N VAL A 25 1.94 13.31 -10.16
CA VAL A 25 0.75 12.58 -9.72
C VAL A 25 0.96 11.08 -9.91
N ILE A 26 0.45 10.28 -8.97
CA ILE A 26 0.28 8.84 -9.15
C ILE A 26 -1.01 8.61 -9.92
N VAL A 27 -0.94 7.78 -10.96
CA VAL A 27 -2.12 7.31 -11.71
C VAL A 27 -2.12 5.79 -11.61
N ALA A 28 -3.12 5.22 -10.94
CA ALA A 28 -3.26 3.79 -10.70
C ALA A 28 -4.68 3.34 -11.07
N GLU A 29 -4.98 3.39 -12.37
CA GLU A 29 -6.29 2.99 -12.92
C GLU A 29 -6.49 1.47 -12.90
N ARG A 30 -5.38 0.72 -12.93
CA ARG A 30 -5.38 -0.74 -12.94
C ARG A 30 -4.61 -1.30 -11.75
N GLU A 31 -5.00 -2.51 -11.37
CA GLU A 31 -4.39 -3.22 -10.26
C GLU A 31 -2.88 -3.44 -10.50
N GLY A 32 -2.05 -2.93 -9.59
CA GLY A 32 -0.60 -3.06 -9.67
C GLY A 32 0.09 -2.11 -10.65
N ASP A 33 -0.58 -1.06 -11.15
CA ASP A 33 0.05 0.02 -11.92
C ASP A 33 1.09 0.78 -11.06
N PHE A 34 0.83 0.91 -9.76
CA PHE A 34 1.73 1.55 -8.81
C PHE A 34 2.38 0.51 -7.90
N ARG A 35 3.72 0.46 -7.91
CA ARG A 35 4.54 -0.58 -7.24
C ARG A 35 5.63 0.02 -6.34
N PRO A 36 5.25 0.71 -5.26
CA PRO A 36 6.23 1.24 -4.31
C PRO A 36 6.88 0.12 -3.48
N ASN A 37 8.02 0.47 -2.89
CA ASN A 37 8.62 -0.30 -1.81
C ASN A 37 8.27 0.32 -0.46
N TRP A 38 8.25 -0.49 0.59
CA TRP A 38 7.80 -0.06 1.91
C TRP A 38 8.80 -0.44 2.99
N SER A 39 9.16 0.52 3.84
CA SER A 39 9.77 0.23 5.14
C SER A 39 8.68 0.17 6.22
N ILE A 40 8.88 -0.66 7.24
CA ILE A 40 7.88 -0.94 8.29
C ILE A 40 8.36 -0.34 9.61
N ALA A 41 7.48 0.42 10.27
CA ALA A 41 7.67 1.07 11.57
C ALA A 41 8.76 2.15 11.66
N VAL A 42 9.90 1.99 10.99
CA VAL A 42 11.00 2.94 10.94
C VAL A 42 11.30 3.29 9.47
N PRO A 43 11.55 4.56 9.11
CA PRO A 43 11.94 4.93 7.76
C PRO A 43 13.38 4.47 7.47
N ASP A 44 13.53 3.47 6.61
CA ASP A 44 14.83 2.98 6.13
C ASP A 44 14.74 2.57 4.64
N PRO A 45 15.44 3.28 3.72
CA PRO A 45 15.43 2.95 2.29
C PRO A 45 16.19 1.66 1.94
N ASP A 46 17.07 1.18 2.81
CA ASP A 46 17.86 -0.05 2.59
C ASP A 46 17.11 -1.30 3.06
N THR A 47 16.12 -1.13 3.95
CA THR A 47 15.26 -2.19 4.47
C THR A 47 13.83 -1.99 4.00
N VAL A 48 13.57 -2.36 2.74
CA VAL A 48 12.25 -2.20 2.10
C VAL A 48 11.71 -3.48 1.47
N GLY A 49 10.38 -3.64 1.55
CA GLY A 49 9.65 -4.75 0.96
C GLY A 49 8.66 -4.27 -0.11
N GLY A 50 8.61 -4.99 -1.23
CA GLY A 50 7.67 -4.69 -2.30
C GLY A 50 6.23 -5.07 -1.95
N ALA A 51 5.31 -4.12 -2.11
CA ALA A 51 3.87 -4.37 -2.09
C ALA A 51 3.17 -3.45 -3.09
N PRO A 52 2.82 -3.95 -4.29
CA PRO A 52 2.01 -3.23 -5.25
C PRO A 52 0.71 -2.74 -4.64
N VAL A 53 0.30 -1.54 -5.05
CA VAL A 53 -1.03 -1.04 -4.77
C VAL A 53 -2.01 -1.77 -5.67
N LEU A 54 -2.85 -2.60 -5.04
CA LEU A 54 -3.89 -3.36 -5.69
C LEU A 54 -5.05 -2.45 -6.10
N VAL A 55 -5.51 -1.59 -5.18
CA VAL A 55 -6.58 -0.62 -5.43
C VAL A 55 -6.21 0.68 -4.75
N LEU A 56 -6.46 1.80 -5.43
CA LEU A 56 -6.28 3.16 -4.92
C LEU A 56 -7.59 3.94 -5.14
N ASN A 57 -8.06 4.66 -4.12
CA ASN A 57 -9.23 5.54 -4.24
C ASN A 57 -8.96 6.89 -3.56
N PRO A 58 -8.99 8.02 -4.30
CA PRO A 58 -9.15 8.12 -5.76
C PRO A 58 -8.03 7.42 -6.55
N ALA A 59 -8.30 6.97 -7.79
CA ALA A 59 -7.31 6.28 -8.64
C ALA A 59 -6.13 7.17 -9.05
N THR A 60 -6.24 8.48 -8.81
CA THR A 60 -5.18 9.46 -8.98
C THR A 60 -4.85 10.10 -7.64
N LEU A 61 -3.56 10.27 -7.32
CA LEU A 61 -3.14 10.87 -6.05
C LEU A 61 -2.00 11.85 -6.28
N ALA A 62 -2.24 13.13 -6.00
CA ALA A 62 -1.23 14.18 -6.15
C ALA A 62 -0.33 14.28 -4.89
N PRO A 63 0.89 14.85 -5.03
CA PRO A 63 1.74 15.13 -3.87
C PRO A 63 1.01 15.96 -2.81
N GLY A 64 1.11 15.57 -1.54
CA GLY A 64 0.42 16.22 -0.41
C GLY A 64 -1.00 15.71 -0.14
N GLU A 65 -1.59 14.93 -1.04
CA GLU A 65 -2.94 14.39 -0.86
C GLU A 65 -2.92 13.04 -0.14
N SER A 66 -4.12 12.60 0.28
CA SER A 66 -4.33 11.29 0.91
C SER A 66 -5.39 10.48 0.17
N ALA A 67 -5.24 9.16 0.19
CA ALA A 67 -6.16 8.20 -0.41
C ALA A 67 -6.24 6.93 0.43
N ARG A 68 -7.30 6.15 0.20
CA ARG A 68 -7.37 4.77 0.66
C ARG A 68 -6.72 3.86 -0.36
N ALA A 69 -5.89 2.94 0.14
CA ALA A 69 -5.23 1.96 -0.70
C ALA A 69 -5.32 0.56 -0.10
N VAL A 70 -5.26 -0.45 -0.96
CA VAL A 70 -5.00 -1.82 -0.54
C VAL A 70 -3.71 -2.28 -1.17
N LEU A 71 -2.77 -2.73 -0.33
CA LEU A 71 -1.47 -3.25 -0.73
C LEU A 71 -1.53 -4.76 -0.86
N LEU A 72 -0.74 -5.30 -1.79
CA LEU A 72 -0.50 -6.72 -1.96
C LEU A 72 0.98 -7.05 -1.65
N PRO A 73 1.33 -7.36 -0.40
CA PRO A 73 2.64 -7.87 -0.04
C PRO A 73 3.08 -9.07 -0.88
N LEU A 74 4.20 -8.94 -1.60
CA LEU A 74 4.71 -10.01 -2.46
C LEU A 74 5.57 -11.04 -1.73
N TYR A 75 6.14 -10.65 -0.58
CA TYR A 75 6.98 -11.52 0.24
C TYR A 75 6.50 -11.47 1.71
N PRO A 76 5.55 -12.35 2.09
CA PRO A 76 4.93 -12.33 3.42
C PRO A 76 5.90 -12.31 4.61
N PRO A 77 7.07 -12.99 4.59
CA PRO A 77 8.00 -12.94 5.72
C PRO A 77 8.53 -11.54 6.07
N PHE A 78 8.55 -10.59 5.13
CA PHE A 78 8.91 -9.19 5.43
C PHE A 78 7.79 -8.44 6.18
N TRP A 79 6.55 -8.92 6.08
CA TRP A 79 5.35 -8.23 6.59
C TRP A 79 4.81 -8.86 7.87
N VAL A 80 5.58 -9.75 8.52
CA VAL A 80 5.15 -10.52 9.70
C VAL A 80 4.81 -9.66 10.91
N ASP A 81 5.51 -8.53 11.06
CA ASP A 81 5.33 -7.61 12.19
C ASP A 81 4.32 -6.48 11.88
N VAL A 82 3.73 -6.49 10.69
CA VAL A 82 2.71 -5.52 10.31
C VAL A 82 1.40 -5.86 11.01
N VAL A 83 0.85 -4.88 11.72
CA VAL A 83 -0.44 -4.96 12.42
C VAL A 83 -1.28 -3.73 12.11
N VAL A 84 -2.56 -3.75 12.46
CA VAL A 84 -3.40 -2.55 12.41
C VAL A 84 -2.80 -1.47 13.33
N GLY A 85 -2.71 -0.24 12.82
CA GLY A 85 -2.01 0.89 13.44
C GLY A 85 -0.53 0.99 13.08
N SER A 86 0.06 -0.01 12.40
CA SER A 86 1.44 0.09 11.93
C SER A 86 1.60 1.23 10.93
N ARG A 87 2.68 1.99 11.07
CA ARG A 87 3.10 2.99 10.10
C ARG A 87 4.04 2.38 9.07
N LEU A 88 3.78 2.67 7.81
CA LEU A 88 4.58 2.27 6.66
C LEU A 88 5.16 3.51 5.99
N PHE A 89 6.37 3.38 5.47
CA PHE A 89 7.09 4.45 4.77
C PHE A 89 7.31 4.05 3.32
N MET A 90 6.79 4.84 2.40
CA MET A 90 6.77 4.54 0.97
C MET A 90 8.02 5.08 0.28
N TYR A 91 8.73 4.24 -0.45
CA TYR A 91 9.97 4.60 -1.14
C TYR A 91 9.92 4.37 -2.65
N GLU A 92 10.58 5.27 -3.38
CA GLU A 92 10.92 5.15 -4.80
C GLU A 92 12.42 5.36 -4.98
N GLY A 93 13.17 4.27 -5.17
CA GLY A 93 14.61 4.29 -4.95
C GLY A 93 14.90 4.67 -3.49
N ALA A 94 15.86 5.58 -3.27
CA ALA A 94 16.23 6.04 -1.93
C ALA A 94 15.31 7.13 -1.36
N ARG A 95 14.31 7.61 -2.13
CA ARG A 95 13.46 8.74 -1.74
C ARG A 95 12.20 8.26 -1.04
N GLU A 96 11.97 8.77 0.17
CA GLU A 96 10.68 8.62 0.86
C GLU A 96 9.62 9.52 0.20
N CYS A 97 8.62 8.92 -0.42
CA CYS A 97 7.59 9.60 -1.20
C CYS A 97 6.24 9.73 -0.47
N GLY A 98 6.06 9.06 0.66
CA GLY A 98 4.80 9.07 1.39
C GLY A 98 4.82 8.16 2.61
N THR A 99 3.73 8.20 3.38
CA THR A 99 3.53 7.34 4.54
C THR A 99 2.14 6.74 4.50
N ALA A 100 1.97 5.58 5.10
CA ALA A 100 0.66 4.97 5.24
C ALA A 100 0.44 4.42 6.65
N GLU A 101 -0.80 4.43 7.11
CA GLU A 101 -1.22 3.76 8.34
C GLU A 101 -2.07 2.53 7.99
N VAL A 102 -1.76 1.38 8.58
CA VAL A 102 -2.53 0.15 8.37
C VAL A 102 -3.84 0.21 9.13
N THR A 103 -4.95 0.10 8.42
CA THR A 103 -6.30 0.22 9.01
C THR A 103 -7.03 -1.11 9.08
N GLU A 104 -6.76 -2.03 8.16
CA GLU A 104 -7.36 -3.37 8.15
C GLU A 104 -6.42 -4.36 7.45
N MET A 105 -6.48 -5.63 7.84
CA MET A 105 -5.72 -6.71 7.22
C MET A 105 -6.60 -7.94 7.04
N TRP A 106 -6.41 -8.65 5.94
CA TRP A 106 -7.03 -9.95 5.73
C TRP A 106 -6.16 -10.86 4.88
N THR A 107 -6.31 -12.16 5.10
CA THR A 107 -5.70 -13.19 4.26
C THR A 107 -6.78 -13.80 3.38
N THR A 108 -6.47 -13.99 2.10
CA THR A 108 -7.33 -14.77 1.21
C THR A 108 -7.01 -16.26 1.36
N ARG A 109 -7.88 -17.11 0.82
CA ARG A 109 -7.51 -18.48 0.44
C ARG A 109 -7.12 -18.44 -1.04
N LYS A 110 -6.15 -19.25 -1.48
CA LYS A 110 -5.75 -19.31 -2.91
C LYS A 110 -6.93 -19.51 -3.87
N SER A 111 -7.94 -20.28 -3.47
CA SER A 111 -9.15 -20.50 -4.28
C SER A 111 -10.05 -19.25 -4.42
N ASN A 112 -9.80 -18.19 -3.65
CA ASN A 112 -10.70 -17.05 -3.46
C ASN A 112 -10.01 -15.69 -3.71
N ASP A 113 -8.95 -15.63 -4.52
CA ASP A 113 -8.25 -14.36 -4.78
C ASP A 113 -9.17 -13.29 -5.40
N GLN A 114 -10.17 -13.70 -6.19
CA GLN A 114 -11.17 -12.77 -6.75
C GLN A 114 -12.05 -12.13 -5.66
N GLU A 115 -12.38 -12.89 -4.61
CA GLU A 115 -13.12 -12.39 -3.45
C GLU A 115 -12.28 -11.38 -2.66
N GLY A 116 -10.98 -11.65 -2.48
CA GLY A 116 -10.04 -10.71 -1.87
C GLY A 116 -9.97 -9.37 -2.61
N ARG A 117 -9.92 -9.41 -3.95
CA ARG A 117 -9.94 -8.21 -4.80
C ARG A 117 -11.28 -7.48 -4.74
N ALA A 118 -12.40 -8.21 -4.69
CA ALA A 118 -13.73 -7.62 -4.53
C ALA A 118 -13.88 -6.92 -3.17
N ARG A 119 -13.37 -7.53 -2.10
CA ARG A 119 -13.30 -6.92 -0.76
C ARG A 119 -12.43 -5.67 -0.77
N ALA A 120 -11.25 -5.71 -1.40
CA ALA A 120 -10.36 -4.57 -1.52
C ALA A 120 -11.05 -3.37 -2.18
N ARG A 121 -11.73 -3.59 -3.32
CA ARG A 121 -12.51 -2.55 -4.01
C ARG A 121 -13.65 -2.01 -3.15
N SER A 122 -14.37 -2.89 -2.48
CA SER A 122 -15.47 -2.49 -1.59
C SER A 122 -14.96 -1.67 -0.39
N TRP A 123 -13.77 -1.99 0.12
CA TRP A 123 -13.16 -1.32 1.26
C TRP A 123 -12.75 0.12 0.92
N VAL A 124 -12.02 0.32 -0.19
CA VAL A 124 -11.55 1.67 -0.58
C VAL A 124 -12.71 2.62 -0.91
N ALA A 125 -13.89 2.10 -1.22
CA ALA A 125 -15.09 2.87 -1.56
C ALA A 125 -15.94 3.31 -0.34
N ARG A 126 -15.58 2.92 0.89
CA ARG A 126 -16.30 3.30 2.12
C ARG A 126 -15.97 4.76 2.48
N ILE A 127 -16.68 5.74 1.95
CA ILE A 127 -16.55 7.15 2.34
C ILE A 127 -17.72 7.57 3.23
#